data_AF-A0A2H6N1L6-F1
#
_entry.id   AF-A0A2H6N1L6-F1
#
_cell.length_a   1.000
_cell.length_b   1.000
_cell.length_c   1.000
_cell.angle_alpha   90.00
_cell.angle_beta   90.00
_cell.angle_gamma   90.00
#
_symmetry.space_group_name_H-M   'P 1'
#
loop_
_entity.id
_entity.type
_entity.pdbx_description
1 polymer ?
#
loop_
_entity_poly.entity_id
_entity_poly.type
_entity_poly.pdbx_seq_one_letter_code
_entity_poly.pdbx_strand_id
1 'polypeptide(L)'
;RQTKKINQLINQQGQICYGNKEKKKIVQEYYQSLYYQEKVQEEDIKQYLQEANLPQIPKDVEAMLEANITMMELTEALKRQNTGKQYYLKIPTWVSTIEAFSYPMI
;
A
#
# COMPACT_ATOMS: atom_id res chain seq x y z
N ARG A 1 -33.69 -10.12 -14.76
CA ARG A 1 -32.56 -9.38 -14.13
C ARG A 1 -31.90 -8.55 -15.23
N GLN A 2 -32.21 -7.26 -15.35
CA GLN A 2 -31.55 -6.40 -16.35
C GLN A 2 -30.17 -6.00 -15.84
N THR A 3 -29.13 -6.66 -16.33
CA THR A 3 -27.75 -6.18 -16.19
C THR A 3 -27.69 -4.86 -16.94
N LYS A 4 -27.60 -3.72 -16.22
CA LYS A 4 -27.35 -2.41 -16.82
C LYS A 4 -25.94 -2.45 -17.44
N LYS A 5 -25.81 -2.99 -18.64
CA LYS A 5 -24.58 -2.90 -19.42
C LYS A 5 -24.39 -1.42 -19.74
N ILE A 6 -23.25 -0.86 -19.34
CA ILE A 6 -22.85 0.49 -19.72
C ILE A 6 -22.64 0.47 -21.24
N ASN A 7 -23.70 0.81 -21.96
CA ASN A 7 -23.75 0.67 -23.42
C ASN A 7 -22.96 1.78 -24.12
N GLN A 8 -22.60 2.86 -23.42
CA GLN A 8 -21.98 4.04 -23.99
C GLN A 8 -21.07 4.70 -22.95
N LEU A 9 -19.90 5.18 -23.38
CA LEU A 9 -19.01 6.04 -22.58
C LEU A 9 -18.72 7.31 -23.38
N ILE A 10 -18.52 8.44 -22.70
CA ILE A 10 -18.18 9.71 -23.34
C ILE A 10 -16.66 9.89 -23.26
N ASN A 11 -16.02 10.23 -24.38
CA ASN A 11 -14.60 10.54 -24.42
C ASN A 11 -14.29 11.96 -23.93
N GLN A 12 -13.01 12.31 -23.83
CA GLN A 12 -12.57 13.65 -23.39
C GLN A 12 -13.05 14.80 -24.30
N GLN A 13 -13.40 14.50 -25.55
CA GLN A 13 -13.95 15.46 -26.52
C GLN A 13 -15.49 15.56 -26.45
N GLY A 14 -16.14 14.89 -25.48
CA GLY A 14 -17.60 14.92 -25.33
C GLY A 14 -18.36 13.99 -26.29
N GLN A 15 -17.66 13.14 -27.04
CA GLN A 15 -18.28 12.25 -28.04
C GLN A 15 -18.68 10.91 -27.42
N ILE A 16 -19.83 10.39 -27.84
CA ILE A 16 -20.37 9.12 -27.36
C ILE A 16 -19.70 7.95 -28.08
N CYS A 17 -19.03 7.10 -27.33
CA CYS A 17 -18.33 5.91 -27.80
C CYS A 17 -19.12 4.63 -27.47
N TYR A 18 -19.38 3.83 -28.50
CA TYR A 18 -20.16 2.60 -28.42
C TYR A 18 -19.28 1.34 -28.43
N GLY A 19 -18.15 1.42 -29.13
CA GLY A 19 -17.23 0.30 -29.33
C GLY A 19 -16.43 -0.04 -28.08
N ASN A 20 -16.11 -1.33 -27.94
CA ASN A 20 -15.49 -1.87 -26.73
C ASN A 20 -14.01 -1.45 -26.59
N LYS A 21 -13.32 -1.19 -27.71
CA LYS A 21 -11.94 -0.72 -27.72
C LYS A 21 -11.86 0.71 -27.21
N GLU A 22 -12.74 1.58 -27.71
CA GLU A 22 -12.84 2.98 -27.30
C GLU A 22 -13.20 3.08 -25.82
N LYS A 23 -14.15 2.26 -25.35
CA LYS A 23 -14.51 2.20 -23.92
C LYS A 23 -13.33 1.83 -23.03
N LYS A 24 -12.55 0.80 -23.40
CA LYS A 24 -11.35 0.41 -22.64
C LYS A 24 -10.34 1.54 -22.57
N LYS A 25 -10.13 2.24 -23.69
CA LYS A 25 -9.23 3.39 -23.76
C LYS A 25 -9.68 4.53 -22.83
N ILE A 26 -10.96 4.89 -22.86
CA ILE A 26 -11.53 5.92 -21.97
C ILE A 26 -11.33 5.56 -20.50
N VAL A 27 -11.65 4.31 -20.12
CA VAL A 27 -11.47 3.84 -18.74
C VAL A 27 -10.00 3.86 -18.34
N GLN A 28 -9.12 3.40 -19.22
CA GLN A 28 -7.68 3.39 -18.97
C GLN A 28 -7.13 4.80 -18.77
N GLU A 29 -7.44 5.74 -19.65
CA GLU A 29 -7.00 7.14 -19.56
C GLU A 29 -7.51 7.80 -18.27
N TYR A 30 -8.76 7.54 -17.89
CA TYR A 30 -9.35 8.04 -16.65
C TYR A 30 -8.61 7.56 -15.41
N TYR A 31 -8.30 6.27 -15.33
CA TYR A 31 -7.56 5.75 -14.17
C TYR A 31 -6.07 6.14 -14.22
N GLN A 32 -5.48 6.23 -15.41
CA GLN A 32 -4.10 6.72 -15.54
C GLN A 32 -3.95 8.15 -15.05
N SER A 33 -4.93 9.03 -15.27
CA SER A 33 -4.88 10.40 -14.74
C SER A 33 -5.11 10.46 -13.23
N LEU A 34 -6.00 9.63 -12.68
CA LEU A 34 -6.23 9.55 -11.23
C LEU A 34 -5.00 9.06 -10.46
N TYR A 35 -4.26 8.12 -11.03
CA TYR A 35 -3.03 7.58 -10.45
C TYR A 35 -1.77 8.21 -11.05
N TYR A 36 -1.92 9.30 -11.80
CA TYR A 36 -0.78 10.04 -12.28
C TYR A 36 -0.11 10.70 -11.07
N GLN A 37 1.05 10.15 -10.69
CA GLN A 37 1.95 10.82 -9.79
C GLN A 37 2.82 11.74 -10.63
N GLU A 38 2.70 13.05 -10.37
CA GLU A 38 3.62 14.02 -10.92
C GLU A 38 5.04 13.61 -10.55
N LYS A 39 5.93 13.60 -11.54
CA LYS A 39 7.35 13.35 -11.30
C LYS A 39 7.96 14.58 -10.67
N VAL A 40 7.82 14.68 -9.36
CA VAL A 40 8.49 15.70 -8.56
C VAL A 40 9.99 15.39 -8.58
N GLN A 41 10.81 16.40 -8.89
CA GLN A 41 12.25 16.23 -8.83
C GLN A 41 12.70 16.14 -7.37
N GLU A 42 13.78 15.41 -7.10
CA GLU A 42 14.29 15.25 -5.74
C GLU A 42 14.70 16.61 -5.12
N GLU A 43 15.15 17.53 -5.97
CA GLU A 43 15.50 18.89 -5.65
C GLU A 43 14.30 19.70 -5.13
N ASP A 44 13.13 19.58 -5.77
CA ASP A 44 11.91 20.26 -5.36
C ASP A 44 11.44 19.78 -3.98
N ILE A 45 11.58 18.47 -3.72
CA ILE A 45 11.29 17.87 -2.42
C ILE A 45 12.24 18.42 -1.35
N LYS A 46 13.54 18.47 -1.64
CA LYS A 46 14.55 19.02 -0.71
C LYS A 46 14.29 20.48 -0.39
N GLN A 47 13.96 21.29 -1.40
CA GLN A 47 13.63 22.69 -1.20
C GLN A 47 12.37 22.86 -0.33
N TYR A 48 11.30 22.11 -0.63
CA TYR A 48 10.08 22.14 0.17
C TYR A 48 10.34 21.76 1.63
N LEU A 49 11.13 20.71 1.89
CA LEU A 49 11.47 20.27 3.24
C LEU A 49 12.29 21.32 4.02
N GLN A 50 13.15 22.08 3.32
CA GLN A 50 13.89 23.19 3.93
C GLN A 50 12.97 24.37 4.27
N GLU A 51 12.05 24.73 3.38
CA GLU A 51 11.12 25.85 3.58
C GLU A 51 10.06 25.56 4.65
N ALA A 52 9.59 24.30 4.73
CA ALA A 52 8.49 23.90 5.59
C ALA A 52 8.82 23.89 7.09
N ASN A 53 10.08 24.14 7.50
CA ASN A 53 10.54 24.13 8.90
C ASN A 53 9.96 22.96 9.71
N LEU A 54 9.98 21.77 9.11
CA LEU A 54 9.38 20.59 9.71
C LEU A 54 10.12 20.21 11.00
N PRO A 55 9.40 19.73 12.03
CA PRO A 55 10.04 19.25 13.24
C PRO A 55 11.02 18.13 12.88
N GLN A 56 12.29 18.32 13.21
CA GLN A 56 13.30 17.30 13.01
C GLN A 56 13.02 16.15 13.97
N ILE A 57 13.11 14.93 13.45
CA ILE A 57 13.01 13.73 14.26
C ILE A 57 14.23 13.71 15.19
N PRO A 58 14.05 13.49 16.51
CA PRO A 58 15.16 13.33 17.43
C PRO A 58 16.07 12.17 16.99
N LYS A 59 17.40 12.34 17.12
CA LYS A 59 18.40 11.37 16.62
C LYS A 59 18.24 9.96 17.19
N ASP A 60 17.73 9.85 18.42
CA ASP A 60 17.40 8.59 19.06
C ASP A 60 16.22 7.88 18.38
N VAL A 61 15.20 8.63 17.96
CA VAL A 61 14.06 8.10 17.20
C VAL A 61 14.50 7.73 15.78
N GLU A 62 15.35 8.54 15.15
CA GLU A 62 15.93 8.23 13.84
C GLU A 62 16.73 6.92 13.87
N ALA A 63 17.65 6.77 14.83
CA ALA A 63 18.43 5.55 15.01
C ALA A 63 17.55 4.32 15.30
N MET A 64 16.44 4.50 16.03
CA MET A 64 15.46 3.44 16.25
C MET A 64 14.74 3.05 14.94
N LEU A 65 14.40 4.01 14.08
CA LEU A 65 13.73 3.75 12.80
C LEU A 65 14.64 3.07 11.77
N GLU A 66 15.94 3.36 11.81
CA GLU A 66 16.94 2.70 10.97
C GLU A 66 17.35 1.31 11.49
N ALA A 67 17.00 0.97 12.74
CA ALA A 67 17.33 -0.32 13.31
C ALA A 67 16.58 -1.46 12.60
N ASN A 68 17.28 -2.59 12.41
CA ASN A 68 16.67 -3.79 11.87
C ASN A 68 15.60 -4.31 12.84
N ILE A 69 14.38 -4.49 12.33
CA ILE A 69 13.32 -5.15 13.09
C ILE A 69 13.69 -6.61 13.30
N THR A 70 13.79 -7.02 14.56
CA THR A 70 14.09 -8.41 14.90
C THR A 70 12.84 -9.29 14.79
N MET A 71 13.04 -10.58 14.55
CA MET A 71 11.94 -11.56 14.52
C MET A 71 11.19 -11.66 15.87
N MET A 72 11.88 -11.37 16.97
CA MET A 72 11.28 -11.34 18.31
C MET A 72 10.30 -10.16 18.45
N GLU A 73 10.71 -8.96 18.02
CA GLU A 73 9.84 -7.77 18.02
C GLU A 73 8.63 -7.98 17.10
N LEU A 74 8.86 -8.58 15.93
CA LEU A 74 7.79 -8.91 14.98
C LEU A 74 6.77 -9.89 15.59
N THR A 75 7.23 -10.98 16.21
CA THR A 75 6.34 -11.97 16.84
C THR A 75 5.59 -11.39 18.04
N GLU A 76 6.23 -10.54 18.84
CA GLU A 76 5.57 -9.85 19.94
C GLU A 76 4.50 -8.85 19.46
N ALA A 77 4.81 -8.05 18.42
CA ALA A 77 3.85 -7.14 17.81
C ALA A 77 2.62 -7.87 17.26
N LEU A 78 2.82 -9.03 16.60
CA LEU A 78 1.72 -9.88 16.14
C LEU A 78 0.88 -10.44 17.29
N LYS A 79 1.51 -10.86 18.39
CA LYS A 79 0.80 -11.33 19.60
C LYS A 79 -0.05 -10.20 20.21
N ARG A 80 0.51 -8.99 20.34
CA ARG A 80 -0.18 -7.79 20.85
C ARG A 80 -1.35 -7.36 19.95
N GLN A 81 -1.17 -7.41 18.62
CA GLN A 81 -2.23 -7.11 17.66
C GLN A 81 -3.40 -8.11 17.76
N ASN A 82 -3.10 -9.37 18.07
CA ASN A 82 -4.09 -10.44 18.22
C ASN A 82 -4.78 -10.45 19.59
N THR A 83 -4.26 -9.75 20.60
CA THR A 83 -4.84 -9.75 21.96
C THR A 83 -6.21 -9.08 22.05
N GLY A 84 -6.59 -8.27 21.04
CA GLY A 84 -7.93 -7.70 20.89
C GLY A 84 -8.88 -8.45 19.95
N LYS A 85 -8.44 -9.59 19.37
CA LYS A 85 -9.22 -10.41 18.45
C LYS A 85 -9.45 -11.79 19.08
N GLN A 86 -10.41 -11.88 20.00
CA GLN A 86 -10.93 -13.16 20.48
C GLN A 86 -11.85 -13.80 19.42
N TYR A 87 -11.31 -14.13 18.26
CA TYR A 87 -11.98 -14.97 17.27
C TYR A 87 -10.98 -16.00 16.76
N TYR A 88 -11.07 -17.18 17.37
CA TYR A 88 -10.55 -18.48 16.93
C TYR A 88 -9.10 -18.50 16.42
N LEU A 89 -8.24 -19.09 17.25
CA LEU A 89 -6.95 -19.67 16.88
C LEU A 89 -7.04 -20.45 15.56
N LYS A 90 -6.77 -19.77 14.46
CA LYS A 90 -6.17 -20.34 13.27
C LYS A 90 -4.88 -19.61 13.09
N ILE A 91 -3.85 -20.07 13.81
CA ILE A 91 -2.47 -19.74 13.46
C ILE A 91 -2.34 -20.12 11.98
N PRO A 92 -2.06 -19.16 11.10
CA PRO A 92 -1.91 -19.49 9.70
C PRO A 92 -0.73 -20.45 9.55
N THR A 93 -0.88 -21.54 8.79
CA THR A 93 0.07 -22.68 8.73
C THR A 93 1.53 -22.28 8.44
N TRP A 94 1.75 -21.27 7.62
CA TRP A 94 3.07 -20.66 7.36
C TRP A 94 3.76 -20.02 8.59
N VAL A 95 3.05 -19.63 9.65
CA VAL A 95 3.66 -19.13 10.91
C VAL A 95 4.21 -20.28 11.75
N SER A 96 3.49 -21.41 11.82
CA SER A 96 4.01 -22.63 12.47
C SER A 96 5.24 -23.21 11.76
N THR A 97 5.35 -23.04 10.45
CA THR A 97 6.54 -23.42 9.70
C THR A 97 7.77 -22.60 10.12
N ILE A 98 7.61 -21.31 10.43
CA ILE A 98 8.73 -20.45 10.85
C ILE A 98 9.22 -20.82 12.26
N GLU A 99 8.32 -21.16 13.19
CA GLU A 99 8.73 -21.66 14.52
C GLU A 99 9.49 -23.00 14.43
N ALA A 100 9.12 -23.88 13.49
CA ALA A 100 9.82 -25.14 13.23
C ALA A 100 11.22 -24.96 12.62
N PHE A 101 11.50 -23.83 11.96
CA PHE A 101 12.85 -23.50 11.48
C PHE A 101 13.76 -22.91 12.57
N SER A 102 13.20 -22.43 13.68
CA SER A 102 13.95 -21.81 14.78
C SER A 102 14.44 -22.80 15.85
N TYR A 103 14.00 -24.06 15.82
CA TYR A 103 14.50 -25.11 16.73
C TYR A 103 15.02 -26.31 15.93
N PRO A 104 16.34 -26.44 15.73
CA PRO A 104 16.91 -27.75 15.48
C PRO A 104 16.85 -28.56 16.79
N MET A 105 16.14 -29.69 16.79
CA MET A 105 16.30 -30.73 17.81
C MET A 105 17.76 -31.19 17.77
N ILE A 106 18.53 -30.87 18.82
CA ILE A 106 19.75 -31.59 19.20
C ILE A 106 19.33 -32.66 20.21
#